data_AF-A0A4Y2UNN5-F1
#
_entry.id   AF-A0A4Y2UNN5-F1
#
_cell.length_a   1.000
_cell.length_b   1.000
_cell.length_c   1.000
_cell.angle_alpha   90.00
_cell.angle_beta   90.00
_cell.angle_gamma   90.00
#
_symmetry.space_group_name_H-M   'P 1'
#
loop_
_entity.id
_entity.type
_entity.pdbx_description
1 polymer ?
#
loop_
_entity_poly.entity_id
_entity_poly.type
_entity_poly.pdbx_seq_one_letter_code
_entity_poly.pdbx_strand_id
1 'polypeptide(L)'
;GPQPILVQGVELYPRENAKLHNTHLYELLDGKDSSLVIRRGQTFYMAVRFKKTFNPVLDSVRLHFEFGPPPYLTQKGNLVSLPITNQSAFTREKAMWDIRTHQHEGALVTLDIQVAGTAPVGVWKMKIYSYVPGNMSMEPVVFEIPQNVYILFNPWSKGKGSLIKPLISVCPSSPRASHYVRMCTYSSIRGAKVRARLLTP
;
A
#
# COMPACT_ATOMS: atom_id res chain seq x y z
N GLY A 1 29.32 -9.77 13.99
CA GLY A 1 29.22 -9.20 12.63
C GLY A 1 28.08 -8.21 12.57
N PRO A 2 28.02 -7.32 11.56
CA PRO A 2 26.90 -6.41 11.36
C PRO A 2 25.58 -7.18 11.26
N GLN A 3 24.53 -6.64 11.88
CA GLN A 3 23.19 -7.24 11.91
C GLN A 3 22.19 -6.28 11.25
N PRO A 4 21.16 -6.80 10.56
CA PRO A 4 20.09 -5.97 10.03
C PRO A 4 19.38 -5.21 11.14
N ILE A 5 18.89 -4.00 10.84
CA ILE A 5 17.97 -3.32 11.75
C ILE A 5 16.65 -4.10 11.84
N LEU A 6 16.05 -4.11 13.03
CA LEU A 6 14.79 -4.82 13.26
C LEU A 6 13.64 -3.85 13.36
N VAL A 7 12.52 -4.16 12.71
CA VAL A 7 11.25 -3.44 12.86
C VAL A 7 10.62 -3.83 14.21
N GLN A 8 10.16 -2.83 14.95
CA GLN A 8 9.38 -3.00 16.17
C GLN A 8 7.88 -2.98 15.87
N GLY A 9 7.43 -2.09 14.99
CA GLY A 9 6.02 -1.96 14.63
C GLY A 9 5.79 -0.99 13.49
N VAL A 10 4.57 -1.02 12.95
CA VAL A 10 4.14 -0.20 11.82
C VAL A 10 2.78 0.40 12.13
N GLU A 11 2.60 1.68 11.81
CA GLU A 11 1.32 2.37 11.88
C GLU A 11 0.89 2.78 10.46
N LEU A 12 -0.30 2.35 10.04
CA LEU A 12 -0.82 2.58 8.68
C LEU A 12 -1.81 3.73 8.59
N TYR A 13 -2.23 4.33 9.71
CA TYR A 13 -3.20 5.42 9.76
C TYR A 13 -4.42 5.19 8.85
N PRO A 14 -5.09 4.02 8.95
CA PRO A 14 -6.06 3.59 7.96
C PRO A 14 -7.25 4.55 7.83
N ARG A 15 -7.69 5.16 8.95
CA ARG A 15 -8.84 6.08 8.95
C ARG A 15 -8.50 7.43 8.34
N GLU A 16 -7.31 7.94 8.61
CA GLU A 16 -6.82 9.21 8.10
C GLU A 16 -6.55 9.13 6.61
N ASN A 17 -5.83 8.08 6.18
CA ASN A 17 -5.64 7.78 4.77
C ASN A 17 -6.99 7.60 4.07
N ALA A 18 -7.96 6.90 4.69
CA ALA A 18 -9.26 6.70 4.07
C ALA A 18 -10.07 8.00 3.88
N LYS A 19 -9.90 8.99 4.76
CA LYS A 19 -10.49 10.32 4.55
C LYS A 19 -9.88 10.98 3.32
N LEU A 20 -8.56 10.99 3.20
CA LEU A 20 -7.84 11.58 2.06
C LEU A 20 -8.16 10.88 0.74
N HIS A 21 -8.37 9.56 0.75
CA HIS A 21 -8.67 8.75 -0.42
C HIS A 21 -10.16 8.59 -0.74
N ASN A 22 -11.07 9.26 -0.02
CA ASN A 22 -12.52 9.09 -0.18
C ASN A 22 -12.96 7.62 -0.08
N THR A 23 -12.46 6.92 0.93
CA THR A 23 -12.72 5.51 1.25
C THR A 23 -13.15 5.31 2.72
N HIS A 24 -13.41 6.39 3.45
CA HIS A 24 -13.78 6.35 4.87
C HIS A 24 -15.13 5.67 5.19
N LEU A 25 -15.94 5.32 4.18
CA LEU A 25 -17.22 4.63 4.33
C LEU A 25 -17.13 3.09 4.19
N TYR A 26 -15.93 2.55 3.95
CA TYR A 26 -15.75 1.11 3.85
C TYR A 26 -15.75 0.44 5.22
N GLU A 27 -16.53 -0.64 5.37
CA GLU A 27 -16.65 -1.42 6.62
C GLU A 27 -15.30 -2.01 7.08
N LEU A 28 -14.34 -2.17 6.17
CA LEU A 28 -12.98 -2.66 6.47
C LEU A 28 -12.17 -1.77 7.43
N LEU A 29 -12.65 -0.55 7.67
CA LEU A 29 -12.08 0.37 8.65
C LEU A 29 -12.62 0.13 10.06
N ASP A 30 -13.71 -0.62 10.21
CA ASP A 30 -14.33 -0.93 11.48
C ASP A 30 -13.62 -2.14 12.13
N GLY A 31 -12.88 -1.91 13.21
CA GLY A 31 -12.19 -2.98 13.95
C GLY A 31 -10.90 -2.51 14.60
N LYS A 32 -10.24 -3.46 15.29
CA LYS A 32 -8.91 -3.27 15.90
C LYS A 32 -7.78 -3.39 14.87
N ASP A 33 -8.00 -4.19 13.82
CA ASP A 33 -7.05 -4.45 12.74
C ASP A 33 -7.54 -3.88 11.41
N SER A 34 -7.93 -2.59 11.43
CA SER A 34 -8.45 -1.88 10.27
C SER A 34 -7.51 -2.00 9.07
N SER A 35 -8.05 -2.46 7.94
CA SER A 35 -7.27 -2.54 6.70
C SER A 35 -7.06 -1.17 6.09
N LEU A 36 -5.97 -1.00 5.34
CA LEU A 36 -5.72 0.22 4.59
C LEU A 36 -6.53 0.18 3.29
N VAL A 37 -7.45 1.13 3.08
CA VAL A 37 -8.25 1.23 1.84
C VAL A 37 -7.92 2.53 1.14
N ILE A 38 -7.21 2.44 0.01
CA ILE A 38 -6.66 3.59 -0.72
C ILE A 38 -6.98 3.49 -2.21
N ARG A 39 -6.68 4.56 -2.96
CA ARG A 39 -6.90 4.64 -4.41
C ARG A 39 -5.58 4.85 -5.13
N ARG A 40 -5.36 4.13 -6.22
CA ARG A 40 -4.14 4.24 -7.03
C ARG A 40 -3.94 5.65 -7.61
N GLY A 41 -2.71 6.03 -7.92
CA GLY A 41 -2.39 7.38 -8.41
C GLY A 41 -2.53 8.49 -7.36
N GLN A 42 -2.60 8.13 -6.09
CA GLN A 42 -2.66 9.06 -4.96
C GLN A 42 -1.72 8.56 -3.85
N THR A 43 -1.10 9.51 -3.17
CA THR A 43 -0.17 9.26 -2.07
C THR A 43 -0.93 8.95 -0.78
N PHE A 44 -0.44 7.98 -0.02
CA PHE A 44 -0.84 7.70 1.36
C PHE A 44 0.41 7.76 2.27
N TYR A 45 0.23 7.74 3.58
CA TYR A 45 1.35 7.78 4.52
C TYR A 45 1.29 6.67 5.57
N MET A 46 2.46 6.30 6.11
CA MET A 46 2.60 5.31 7.17
C MET A 46 3.81 5.66 8.04
N ALA A 47 3.93 5.04 9.22
CA ALA A 47 5.12 5.15 10.05
C ALA A 47 5.70 3.77 10.37
N VAL A 48 7.03 3.68 10.38
CA VAL A 48 7.79 2.49 10.77
C VAL A 48 8.59 2.83 12.01
N ARG A 49 8.41 2.04 13.08
CA ARG A 49 9.23 2.10 14.28
C ARG A 49 10.23 0.94 14.25
N PHE A 50 11.50 1.24 14.37
CA PHE A 50 12.58 0.26 14.51
C PHE A 50 12.93 0.03 15.98
N LYS A 51 13.61 -1.07 16.29
CA LYS A 51 14.07 -1.40 17.66
C LYS A 51 15.27 -0.56 18.12
N LYS A 52 15.94 0.12 17.19
CA LYS A 52 17.06 1.05 17.42
C LYS A 52 16.92 2.27 16.52
N THR A 53 17.70 3.31 16.76
CA THR A 53 17.80 4.47 15.86
C THR A 53 18.12 4.01 14.44
N PHE A 54 17.29 4.45 13.48
CA PHE A 54 17.49 4.16 12.07
C PHE A 54 18.50 5.14 11.48
N ASN A 55 19.49 4.62 10.76
CA ASN A 55 20.43 5.43 10.00
C ASN A 55 20.31 5.07 8.50
N PRO A 56 19.70 5.92 7.66
CA PRO A 56 19.46 5.62 6.25
C PRO A 56 20.73 5.51 5.39
N VAL A 57 21.91 5.89 5.93
CA VAL A 57 23.21 5.70 5.26
C VAL A 57 23.77 4.31 5.54
N LEU A 58 23.53 3.77 6.74
CA LEU A 58 24.11 2.50 7.19
C LEU A 58 23.13 1.33 7.11
N ASP A 59 21.88 1.54 7.48
CA ASP A 59 20.85 0.52 7.49
C ASP A 59 20.19 0.41 6.09
N SER A 60 20.13 -0.80 5.55
CA SER A 60 19.50 -1.08 4.26
C SER A 60 18.11 -1.68 4.48
N VAL A 61 17.07 -0.89 4.22
CA VAL A 61 15.66 -1.29 4.44
C VAL A 61 14.83 -1.00 3.19
N ARG A 62 13.95 -1.94 2.83
CA ARG A 62 13.04 -1.82 1.68
C ARG A 62 11.60 -2.17 2.07
N LEU A 63 10.66 -1.34 1.64
CA LEU A 63 9.23 -1.62 1.71
C LEU A 63 8.80 -2.36 0.44
N HIS A 64 8.20 -3.53 0.60
CA HIS A 64 7.70 -4.37 -0.48
C HIS A 64 6.17 -4.37 -0.51
N PHE A 65 5.60 -4.25 -1.71
CA PHE A 65 4.19 -4.50 -1.97
C PHE A 65 4.06 -5.73 -2.87
N GLU A 66 3.18 -6.64 -2.49
CA GLU A 66 2.94 -7.93 -3.16
C GLU A 66 1.46 -8.07 -3.55
N PHE A 67 1.19 -8.31 -4.83
CA PHE A 67 -0.16 -8.49 -5.38
C PHE A 67 -0.41 -9.95 -5.75
N GLY A 68 -1.37 -10.57 -5.05
CA GLY A 68 -1.74 -11.97 -5.25
C GLY A 68 -0.71 -12.98 -4.69
N PRO A 69 -1.07 -14.27 -4.57
CA PRO A 69 -0.16 -15.32 -4.13
C PRO A 69 0.87 -15.67 -5.23
N PRO A 70 1.98 -16.36 -4.91
CA PRO A 70 2.79 -17.02 -5.92
C PRO A 70 1.92 -17.90 -6.85
N PRO A 71 2.17 -17.94 -8.18
CA PRO A 71 3.28 -17.32 -8.91
C PRO A 71 2.99 -15.89 -9.40
N TYR A 72 1.87 -15.24 -9.04
CA TYR A 72 1.53 -13.91 -9.58
C TYR A 72 2.59 -12.84 -9.27
N LEU A 73 3.37 -13.01 -8.21
CA LEU A 73 4.48 -12.13 -7.82
C LEU A 73 5.57 -12.00 -8.89
N THR A 74 5.75 -12.99 -9.77
CA THR A 74 6.78 -12.94 -10.82
C THR A 74 6.36 -12.10 -12.04
N GLN A 75 5.08 -11.71 -12.11
CA GLN A 75 4.58 -10.84 -13.18
C GLN A 75 4.96 -9.38 -12.92
N LYS A 76 5.32 -8.68 -13.99
CA LYS A 76 5.71 -7.27 -13.94
C LYS A 76 4.60 -6.42 -13.31
N GLY A 77 4.94 -5.68 -12.25
CA GLY A 77 4.03 -4.77 -11.57
C GLY A 77 3.28 -5.37 -10.38
N ASN A 78 3.41 -6.69 -10.12
CA ASN A 78 2.80 -7.36 -8.96
C ASN A 78 3.72 -7.44 -7.74
N LEU A 79 5.01 -7.15 -7.92
CA LEU A 79 5.99 -6.95 -6.86
C LEU A 79 6.61 -5.56 -7.00
N VAL A 80 6.49 -4.74 -5.97
CA VAL A 80 7.08 -3.41 -5.91
C VAL A 80 8.03 -3.37 -4.73
N SER A 81 9.23 -2.83 -4.92
CA SER A 81 10.25 -2.75 -3.88
C SER A 81 10.81 -1.33 -3.81
N LEU A 82 10.54 -0.64 -2.70
CA LEU A 82 10.86 0.76 -2.49
C LEU A 82 11.90 0.92 -1.36
N PRO A 83 13.07 1.53 -1.61
CA PRO A 83 14.07 1.73 -0.57
C PRO A 83 13.64 2.82 0.42
N ILE A 84 13.75 2.56 1.72
CA ILE A 84 13.54 3.58 2.75
C ILE A 84 14.86 4.35 2.91
N THR A 85 14.87 5.61 2.49
CA THR A 85 16.07 6.49 2.49
C THR A 85 15.79 7.80 3.23
N ASN A 86 16.74 8.73 3.30
CA ASN A 86 16.51 10.09 3.81
C ASN A 86 15.97 11.08 2.77
N GLN A 87 15.57 10.63 1.57
CA GLN A 87 15.05 11.51 0.54
C GLN A 87 13.71 12.13 0.98
N SER A 88 13.65 13.45 1.05
CA SER A 88 12.45 14.22 1.45
C SER A 88 11.54 14.61 0.28
N ALA A 89 11.99 14.38 -0.95
CA ALA A 89 11.25 14.61 -2.18
C ALA A 89 11.05 13.28 -2.93
N PHE A 90 9.93 13.18 -3.64
CA PHE A 90 9.74 12.10 -4.61
C PHE A 90 10.75 12.28 -5.77
N THR A 91 11.30 11.17 -6.23
CA THR A 91 12.29 11.10 -7.32
C THR A 91 11.70 10.64 -8.65
N ARG A 92 10.46 10.14 -8.63
CA ARG A 92 9.73 9.66 -9.81
C ARG A 92 8.53 10.55 -10.12
N GLU A 93 8.06 10.45 -11.35
CA GLU A 93 6.84 11.12 -11.79
C GLU A 93 5.63 10.70 -10.96
N LYS A 94 4.66 11.61 -10.80
CA LYS A 94 3.46 11.42 -9.96
C LYS A 94 2.65 10.14 -10.23
N ALA A 95 2.75 9.59 -11.45
CA ALA A 95 2.03 8.39 -11.86
C ALA A 95 2.75 7.07 -11.54
N MET A 96 3.98 7.11 -11.01
CA MET A 96 4.85 5.96 -10.75
C MET A 96 4.87 5.58 -9.27
N TRP A 97 5.30 4.37 -8.96
CA TRP A 97 5.58 3.99 -7.57
C TRP A 97 6.80 4.75 -7.06
N ASP A 98 6.68 5.35 -5.88
CA ASP A 98 7.77 6.07 -5.25
C ASP A 98 7.57 6.18 -3.74
N ILE A 99 8.64 6.48 -3.02
CA ILE A 99 8.64 6.68 -1.57
C ILE A 99 9.53 7.86 -1.20
N ARG A 100 9.12 8.61 -0.18
CA ARG A 100 9.97 9.61 0.46
C ARG A 100 9.80 9.57 1.96
N THR A 101 10.80 10.04 2.67
CA THR A 101 10.75 10.25 4.12
C THR A 101 10.12 11.60 4.40
N HIS A 102 8.97 11.57 5.06
CA HIS A 102 8.26 12.74 5.53
C HIS A 102 8.90 13.31 6.79
N GLN A 103 9.22 12.42 7.74
CA GLN A 103 9.81 12.78 9.03
C GLN A 103 10.65 11.61 9.55
N HIS A 104 11.76 11.91 10.20
CA HIS A 104 12.64 10.90 10.79
C HIS A 104 13.13 11.39 12.15
N GLU A 105 12.72 10.66 13.20
CA GLU A 105 13.06 10.97 14.59
C GLU A 105 13.58 9.70 15.29
N GLY A 106 14.90 9.58 15.34
CA GLY A 106 15.56 8.45 15.98
C GLY A 106 15.18 7.11 15.33
N ALA A 107 14.35 6.35 16.04
CA ALA A 107 13.87 5.03 15.61
C ALA A 107 12.52 5.07 14.85
N LEU A 108 11.86 6.23 14.77
CA LEU A 108 10.59 6.40 14.08
C LEU A 108 10.81 7.10 12.73
N VAL A 109 10.28 6.50 11.66
CA VAL A 109 10.32 7.07 10.31
C VAL A 109 8.90 7.13 9.76
N THR A 110 8.44 8.33 9.42
CA THR A 110 7.18 8.57 8.73
C THR A 110 7.46 8.71 7.24
N LEU A 111 6.68 8.00 6.42
CA LEU A 111 6.88 7.82 5.00
C LEU A 111 5.65 8.30 4.24
N ASP A 112 5.87 8.99 3.12
CA ASP A 112 4.84 9.20 2.12
C ASP A 112 5.09 8.23 0.95
N ILE A 113 4.08 7.48 0.55
CA ILE A 113 4.17 6.47 -0.51
C ILE A 113 3.26 6.86 -1.66
N GLN A 114 3.85 7.02 -2.84
CA GLN A 114 3.13 7.24 -4.08
C GLN A 114 2.74 5.91 -4.72
N VAL A 115 1.44 5.69 -4.90
CA VAL A 115 0.92 4.51 -5.59
C VAL A 115 0.81 4.80 -7.08
N ALA A 116 1.41 3.95 -7.93
CA ALA A 116 1.32 4.15 -9.38
C ALA A 116 -0.13 4.18 -9.87
N GLY A 117 -0.43 5.04 -10.83
CA GLY A 117 -1.78 5.13 -11.43
C GLY A 117 -2.21 3.86 -12.18
N THR A 118 -1.24 3.02 -12.56
CA THR A 118 -1.42 1.75 -13.25
C THR A 118 -1.43 0.54 -12.31
N ALA A 119 -1.28 0.74 -10.99
CA ALA A 119 -1.27 -0.37 -10.03
C ALA A 119 -2.53 -1.26 -10.18
N PRO A 120 -2.37 -2.59 -10.17
CA PRO A 120 -3.48 -3.53 -10.09
C PRO A 120 -4.46 -3.19 -8.96
N VAL A 121 -5.75 -3.24 -9.28
CA VAL A 121 -6.83 -3.04 -8.31
C VAL A 121 -7.10 -4.35 -7.59
N GLY A 122 -7.04 -4.34 -6.27
CA GLY A 122 -7.31 -5.51 -5.44
C GLY A 122 -6.58 -5.47 -4.10
N VAL A 123 -6.30 -6.65 -3.57
CA VAL A 123 -5.68 -6.83 -2.25
C VAL A 123 -4.18 -7.03 -2.39
N TRP A 124 -3.43 -6.26 -1.61
CA TRP A 124 -1.99 -6.28 -1.55
C TRP A 124 -1.51 -6.62 -0.13
N LYS A 125 -0.36 -7.28 -0.06
CA LYS A 125 0.41 -7.46 1.18
C LYS A 125 1.58 -6.50 1.20
N MET A 126 1.96 -6.07 2.41
CA MET A 126 3.15 -5.26 2.63
C MET A 126 4.13 -5.98 3.54
N LYS A 127 5.40 -5.87 3.21
CA LYS A 127 6.50 -6.43 3.99
C LYS A 127 7.66 -5.45 4.05
N ILE A 128 8.38 -5.43 5.17
CA ILE A 128 9.61 -4.65 5.31
C ILE A 128 10.78 -5.62 5.34
N TYR A 129 11.70 -5.44 4.41
CA TYR A 129 12.92 -6.23 4.28
C TYR A 129 14.09 -5.43 4.83
N SER A 130 14.77 -5.97 5.83
CA SER A 130 15.97 -5.37 6.42
C SER A 130 17.18 -6.23 6.09
N TYR A 131 18.16 -5.65 5.42
CA TYR A 131 19.36 -6.35 4.95
C TYR A 131 20.55 -6.06 5.86
N VAL A 132 21.53 -6.95 5.83
CA VAL A 132 22.82 -6.69 6.48
C VAL A 132 23.50 -5.52 5.76
N PRO A 133 23.94 -4.46 6.47
CA PRO A 133 24.69 -3.35 5.88
C PRO A 133 25.86 -3.84 5.03
N GLY A 134 25.95 -3.36 3.78
CA GLY A 134 27.02 -3.73 2.85
C GLY A 134 27.00 -5.17 2.33
N ASN A 135 26.02 -5.99 2.75
CA ASN A 135 25.91 -7.38 2.31
C ASN A 135 24.46 -7.75 1.96
N MET A 136 24.05 -7.42 0.73
CA MET A 136 22.71 -7.70 0.21
C MET A 136 22.51 -9.15 -0.25
N SER A 137 23.57 -9.99 -0.27
CA SER A 137 23.45 -11.40 -0.65
C SER A 137 23.04 -12.31 0.52
N MET A 138 23.16 -11.83 1.75
CA MET A 138 22.59 -12.51 2.91
C MET A 138 21.07 -12.42 2.94
N GLU A 139 20.44 -13.45 3.50
CA GLU A 139 18.99 -13.48 3.66
C GLU A 139 18.52 -12.31 4.55
N PRO A 140 17.56 -11.50 4.08
CA PRO A 140 17.06 -10.37 4.84
C PRO A 140 16.17 -10.82 5.99
N VAL A 141 16.10 -10.01 7.05
CA VAL A 141 15.05 -10.14 8.05
C VAL A 141 13.77 -9.51 7.50
N VAL A 142 12.70 -10.28 7.48
CA VAL A 142 11.40 -9.86 6.95
C VAL A 142 10.42 -9.58 8.09
N PHE A 143 9.82 -8.39 8.09
CA PHE A 143 8.69 -8.05 8.93
C PHE A 143 7.43 -7.98 8.08
N GLU A 144 6.49 -8.90 8.28
CA GLU A 144 5.20 -8.89 7.59
C GLU A 144 4.22 -7.96 8.30
N ILE A 145 3.60 -7.06 7.53
CA ILE A 145 2.55 -6.20 8.05
C ILE A 145 1.22 -6.99 7.97
N PRO A 146 0.56 -7.26 9.11
CA PRO A 146 -0.57 -8.19 9.12
C PRO A 146 -1.81 -7.64 8.38
N GLN A 147 -2.01 -6.32 8.40
CA GLN A 147 -3.14 -5.68 7.73
C GLN A 147 -3.03 -5.77 6.21
N ASN A 148 -4.18 -6.01 5.57
CA ASN A 148 -4.28 -5.95 4.10
C ASN A 148 -4.29 -4.51 3.60
N VAL A 149 -3.80 -4.31 2.37
CA VAL A 149 -3.93 -3.05 1.63
C VAL A 149 -4.86 -3.24 0.43
N TYR A 150 -5.98 -2.54 0.42
CA TYR A 150 -6.92 -2.53 -0.68
C TYR A 150 -6.63 -1.30 -1.56
N ILE A 151 -6.14 -1.55 -2.77
CA ILE A 151 -5.89 -0.51 -3.76
C ILE A 151 -7.06 -0.49 -4.74
N LEU A 152 -7.80 0.62 -4.79
CA LEU A 152 -8.97 0.81 -5.62
C LEU A 152 -8.67 1.71 -6.84
N PHE A 153 -9.58 1.70 -7.80
CA PHE A 153 -9.58 2.69 -8.88
C PHE A 153 -9.78 4.12 -8.32
N ASN A 154 -9.20 5.11 -9.02
CA ASN A 154 -9.25 6.52 -8.63
C ASN A 154 -9.94 7.41 -9.69
N PRO A 155 -11.26 7.64 -9.59
CA PRO A 155 -11.98 8.53 -10.50
C PRO A 155 -11.67 10.02 -10.29
N TRP A 156 -10.95 10.41 -9.23
CA TRP A 156 -10.58 11.80 -8.94
C TRP A 156 -9.19 12.18 -9.48
N SER A 157 -8.50 11.27 -10.17
CA SER A 157 -7.18 11.54 -10.76
C SER A 157 -7.30 12.45 -11.99
N LYS A 158 -6.66 13.63 -11.95
CA LYS A 158 -6.70 14.64 -13.03
C LYS A 158 -5.77 14.34 -14.23
N GLY A 159 -5.30 13.10 -14.40
CA GLY A 159 -4.33 12.74 -15.44
C GLY A 159 -4.96 12.48 -16.81
N LYS A 160 -4.22 12.73 -17.91
CA LYS A 160 -4.60 12.51 -19.32
C LYS A 160 -4.96 11.06 -19.71
N GLY A 161 -5.14 10.16 -18.74
CA GLY A 161 -5.66 8.80 -18.90
C GLY A 161 -7.11 8.64 -18.41
N SER A 162 -7.85 9.74 -18.18
CA SER A 162 -9.26 9.72 -17.76
C SER A 162 -10.24 9.14 -18.78
N LEU A 163 -9.75 8.62 -19.91
CA LEU A 163 -10.52 7.81 -20.86
C LEU A 163 -10.67 6.34 -20.45
N ILE A 164 -10.22 5.94 -19.25
CA ILE A 164 -10.82 4.76 -18.62
C ILE A 164 -12.16 5.24 -18.06
N LYS A 165 -13.20 5.22 -18.92
CA LYS A 165 -14.60 5.18 -18.47
C LYS A 165 -14.65 4.22 -17.28
N PRO A 166 -15.43 4.48 -16.23
CA PRO A 166 -15.67 3.47 -15.21
C PRO A 166 -16.29 2.28 -15.95
N LEU A 167 -15.45 1.31 -16.32
CA LEU A 167 -15.85 -0.06 -16.39
C LEU A 167 -16.20 -0.36 -14.94
N ILE A 168 -17.44 -0.04 -14.58
CA ILE A 168 -18.28 -0.96 -13.84
C ILE A 168 -18.22 -2.24 -14.67
N SER A 169 -17.09 -2.95 -14.60
CA SER A 169 -17.03 -4.32 -14.99
C SER A 169 -17.85 -4.98 -13.90
N VAL A 170 -19.14 -5.09 -14.17
CA VAL A 170 -19.87 -6.29 -13.80
C VAL A 170 -19.00 -7.40 -14.38
N CYS A 171 -18.06 -7.92 -13.58
CA CYS A 171 -17.21 -9.00 -14.03
C CYS A 171 -18.16 -10.12 -14.43
N PRO A 172 -18.13 -10.58 -15.69
CA PRO A 172 -18.83 -11.80 -16.05
C PRO A 172 -18.37 -12.85 -15.04
N SER A 173 -19.30 -13.66 -14.56
CA SER A 173 -19.05 -14.81 -13.72
C SER A 173 -18.01 -15.73 -14.37
N SER A 174 -16.74 -15.40 -14.22
CA SER A 174 -15.60 -16.20 -14.63
C SER A 174 -15.11 -16.92 -13.37
N PRO A 175 -15.13 -18.27 -13.35
CA PRO A 175 -14.63 -19.05 -12.23
C PRO A 175 -13.13 -18.83 -11.92
N ARG A 176 -12.39 -18.06 -12.75
CA ARG A 176 -10.94 -17.82 -12.60
C ARG A 176 -10.57 -16.49 -11.92
N ALA A 177 -11.54 -15.69 -11.47
CA ALA A 177 -11.32 -14.31 -10.99
C ALA A 177 -11.29 -14.16 -9.45
N SER A 178 -10.74 -15.14 -8.72
CA SER A 178 -10.69 -15.17 -7.24
C SER A 178 -9.70 -14.16 -6.59
N HIS A 179 -9.26 -13.12 -7.29
CA HIS A 179 -8.31 -12.13 -6.77
C HIS A 179 -8.73 -10.68 -6.99
N TYR A 180 -9.78 -10.46 -7.78
CA TYR A 180 -10.30 -9.13 -8.06
C TYR A 180 -11.39 -8.81 -7.04
N VAL A 181 -11.28 -7.63 -6.43
CA VAL A 181 -12.30 -7.15 -5.50
C VAL A 181 -13.54 -6.73 -6.29
N ARG A 182 -14.67 -7.40 -6.05
CA ARG A 182 -15.96 -6.94 -6.57
C ARG A 182 -16.42 -5.75 -5.75
N MET A 183 -16.56 -4.61 -6.42
CA MET A 183 -16.99 -3.36 -5.82
C MET A 183 -18.51 -3.25 -5.95
N CYS A 184 -19.24 -3.49 -4.86
CA CYS A 184 -20.66 -3.15 -4.78
C CYS A 184 -20.80 -1.76 -4.16
N THR A 185 -21.02 -0.75 -5.01
CA THR A 185 -21.56 0.53 -4.53
C THR A 185 -23.07 0.34 -4.40
N TYR A 186 -23.59 0.20 -3.17
CA TYR A 186 -25.02 0.36 -2.96
C TYR A 186 -25.38 1.84 -3.13
N SER A 187 -26.30 2.16 -4.03
CA SER A 187 -26.83 3.52 -4.13
C SER A 187 -27.91 3.72 -3.04
N SER A 188 -27.94 4.91 -2.49
CA SER A 188 -28.89 5.31 -1.44
C SER A 188 -30.32 5.27 -1.95
N ILE A 189 -31.17 4.44 -1.34
CA ILE A 189 -32.61 4.63 -1.35
C ILE A 189 -32.97 5.14 0.06
N ARG A 190 -33.29 6.43 0.14
CA ARG A 190 -34.00 7.11 1.26
C ARG A 190 -33.33 7.02 2.65
N GLY A 191 -32.45 7.98 2.95
CA GLY A 191 -32.13 8.38 4.33
C GLY A 191 -31.29 7.41 5.19
N ALA A 192 -30.97 6.22 4.70
CA ALA A 192 -30.06 5.30 5.39
C ALA A 192 -28.58 5.65 5.12
N LYS A 193 -27.73 5.60 6.16
CA LYS A 193 -26.27 5.66 5.98
C LYS A 193 -25.83 4.45 5.14
N VAL A 194 -25.52 4.70 3.88
CA VAL A 194 -24.95 3.69 2.97
C VAL A 194 -23.52 3.39 3.40
N ARG A 195 -23.23 2.11 3.69
CA ARG A 195 -21.88 1.60 3.91
C ARG A 195 -21.38 0.88 2.66
N ALA A 196 -20.10 1.03 2.36
CA ALA A 196 -19.48 0.35 1.23
C ALA A 196 -18.86 -0.97 1.70
N ARG A 197 -19.22 -2.07 1.01
CA ARG A 197 -18.64 -3.39 1.27
C ARG A 197 -17.79 -3.83 0.08
N LEU A 198 -16.54 -4.21 0.34
CA LEU A 198 -15.73 -4.93 -0.64
C LEU A 198 -16.09 -6.41 -0.52
N LEU A 199 -16.51 -7.02 -1.63
CA LEU A 199 -16.65 -8.46 -1.70
C LEU A 199 -15.25 -9.01 -2.00
N THR A 200 -14.60 -9.54 -0.98
CA THR A 200 -13.44 -10.40 -1.17
C THR A 200 -13.94 -11.77 -1.63
N PRO A 201 -13.23 -12.44 -2.55
CA PRO A 201 -13.50 -13.83 -2.90
C PRO A 201 -13.41 -14.76 -1.69
#